data_AF-A0A7M7PFR2-F1
#
_entry.id   AF-A0A7M7PFR2-F1
#
_cell.length_a   1.000
_cell.length_b   1.000
_cell.length_c   1.000
_cell.angle_alpha   90.00
_cell.angle_beta   90.00
_cell.angle_gamma   90.00
#
_symmetry.space_group_name_H-M   'P 1'
#
loop_
_entity.id
_entity.type
_entity.pdbx_description
1 polymer ?
#
loop_
_entity_poly.entity_id
_entity_poly.type
_entity_poly.pdbx_seq_one_letter_code
_entity_poly.pdbx_strand_id
1 'polypeptide(L)'
;MHEMEQHLRKSPSSDEPYARKTIGSKGGILRVKGHGVTLNIPSGALTGNRDIKVQLLGEELPEEFTSKDEVSLCPSVRCFPSGLTFRDPVQLTLTHCAELTEQILSGEGELLLYTREDSQRGSGDQNITRTKLVPPGCEFFRDRINIYVKQFADCWIRIKSNFIHGKKVGCLPFVPIEMPRTRRPIVRCSIYDLTEGHSERIQKEETLYGFRKPMTQECELLVRSTGTDLQIVIKDKKRREFKKKPS
;
A
#
# COMPACT_ATOMS: atom_id res chain seq x y z
N MET A 1 -25.25 -21.04 -11.88
CA MET A 1 -24.94 -20.03 -10.84
C MET A 1 -23.55 -20.31 -10.26
N HIS A 2 -22.52 -20.25 -11.09
CA HIS A 2 -21.16 -20.62 -10.66
C HIS A 2 -20.09 -19.82 -11.41
N GLU A 3 -20.37 -18.56 -11.67
CA GLU A 3 -19.41 -17.55 -12.11
C GLU A 3 -19.83 -16.25 -11.45
N MET A 4 -18.88 -15.43 -11.01
CA MET A 4 -19.02 -14.14 -10.32
C MET A 4 -18.68 -14.07 -8.82
N GLU A 5 -17.69 -14.81 -8.31
CA GLU A 5 -16.98 -14.41 -7.07
C GLU A 5 -15.46 -14.67 -7.11
N GLN A 6 -14.82 -14.32 -8.24
CA GLN A 6 -13.36 -14.14 -8.28
C GLN A 6 -12.99 -12.92 -9.13
N HIS A 7 -13.14 -11.74 -8.53
CA HIS A 7 -12.40 -10.53 -8.93
C HIS A 7 -11.76 -10.06 -7.61
N LEU A 8 -10.46 -10.15 -7.35
CA LEU A 8 -9.37 -9.61 -8.14
C LEU A 8 -8.03 -10.23 -7.66
N ARG A 9 -7.60 -11.37 -8.23
CA ARG A 9 -6.16 -11.69 -8.29
C ARG A 9 -5.70 -11.28 -9.68
N LYS A 10 -5.43 -10.00 -9.87
CA LYS A 10 -4.67 -9.57 -11.06
C LYS A 10 -3.30 -10.24 -10.95
N SER A 11 -2.89 -10.97 -11.99
CA SER A 11 -1.48 -11.32 -12.20
C SER A 11 -0.63 -10.03 -12.10
N PRO A 12 0.63 -10.08 -11.65
CA PRO A 12 1.47 -8.89 -11.54
C PRO A 12 1.68 -8.32 -12.95
N SER A 13 0.80 -7.39 -13.34
CA SER A 13 0.73 -6.83 -14.68
C SER A 13 1.79 -5.74 -14.85
N SER A 14 2.16 -5.47 -16.10
CA SER A 14 3.03 -4.34 -16.48
C SER A 14 2.51 -2.96 -16.08
N ASP A 15 1.27 -2.87 -15.59
CA ASP A 15 0.51 -1.63 -15.39
C ASP A 15 0.58 -1.08 -13.96
N GLU A 16 1.40 -1.68 -13.09
CA GLU A 16 1.59 -1.13 -11.74
C GLU A 16 2.13 0.31 -11.79
N PRO A 17 1.59 1.24 -10.97
CA PRO A 17 2.03 2.62 -10.94
C PRO A 17 3.54 2.74 -10.76
N TYR A 18 4.15 3.62 -11.53
CA TYR A 18 5.59 3.82 -11.50
C TYR A 18 5.98 5.27 -11.73
N ALA A 19 7.24 5.56 -11.43
CA ALA A 19 7.92 6.76 -11.86
C ALA A 19 9.25 6.36 -12.53
N ARG A 20 9.65 7.10 -13.57
CA ARG A 20 10.93 6.89 -14.26
C ARG A 20 11.61 8.23 -14.54
N LYS A 21 12.93 8.29 -14.39
CA LYS A 21 13.74 9.46 -14.73
C LYS A 21 15.18 9.05 -14.99
N THR A 22 15.84 9.70 -15.95
CA THR A 22 17.29 9.61 -16.12
C THR A 22 17.96 10.46 -15.04
N ILE A 23 18.76 9.85 -14.17
CA ILE A 23 19.47 10.50 -13.06
C ILE A 23 20.96 10.26 -13.21
N GLY A 24 21.76 11.33 -13.07
CA GLY A 24 23.22 11.29 -13.17
C GLY A 24 23.90 11.57 -11.82
N SER A 25 25.17 11.96 -11.88
CA SER A 25 26.00 12.22 -10.70
C SER A 25 25.51 13.34 -9.80
N LYS A 26 24.71 14.29 -10.32
CA LYS A 26 24.08 15.35 -9.52
C LYS A 26 22.98 14.83 -8.57
N GLY A 27 22.61 13.56 -8.68
CA GLY A 27 21.49 12.99 -7.93
C GLY A 27 20.13 13.47 -8.44
N GLY A 28 19.08 13.14 -7.71
CA GLY A 28 17.72 13.54 -8.07
C GLY A 28 16.64 12.82 -7.28
N ILE A 29 15.44 13.38 -7.34
CA ILE A 29 14.25 12.84 -6.68
C ILE A 29 13.29 12.28 -7.73
N LEU A 30 12.72 11.12 -7.41
CA LEU A 30 11.70 10.43 -8.19
C LEU A 30 10.50 10.12 -7.29
N ARG A 31 9.27 10.40 -7.75
CA ARG A 31 8.05 10.22 -6.96
C ARG A 31 7.01 9.45 -7.76
N VAL A 32 6.48 8.37 -7.20
CA VAL A 32 5.32 7.66 -7.75
C VAL A 32 4.08 8.45 -7.31
N LYS A 33 3.51 9.25 -8.23
CA LYS A 33 2.49 10.25 -7.91
C LYS A 33 1.23 9.61 -7.33
N GLY A 34 0.77 10.10 -6.17
CA GLY A 34 -0.45 9.59 -5.53
C GLY A 34 -0.29 8.18 -4.97
N HIS A 35 0.92 7.80 -4.58
CA HIS A 35 1.17 6.47 -3.99
C HIS A 35 2.11 6.52 -2.78
N GLY A 36 2.51 7.71 -2.33
CA GLY A 36 3.34 7.89 -1.15
C GLY A 36 4.73 7.25 -1.24
N VAL A 37 5.23 6.99 -2.45
CA VAL A 37 6.57 6.42 -2.70
C VAL A 37 7.48 7.49 -3.30
N THR A 38 8.60 7.76 -2.63
CA THR A 38 9.63 8.69 -3.09
C THR A 38 11.01 8.06 -2.99
N LEU A 39 11.79 8.17 -4.05
CA LEU A 39 13.21 7.82 -4.07
C LEU A 39 14.04 9.10 -4.17
N ASN A 40 15.01 9.24 -3.29
CA ASN A 40 15.99 10.32 -3.29
C ASN A 40 17.40 9.72 -3.49
N ILE A 41 18.01 10.05 -4.63
CA ILE A 41 19.38 9.68 -4.96
C ILE A 41 20.26 10.90 -4.66
N PRO A 42 21.17 10.83 -3.67
CA PRO A 42 22.04 11.95 -3.36
C PRO A 42 23.08 12.18 -4.48
N SER A 43 23.62 13.40 -4.52
CA SER A 43 24.74 13.73 -5.41
C SER A 43 25.94 12.83 -5.10
N GLY A 44 26.61 12.31 -6.10
CA GLY A 44 27.77 11.41 -5.96
C GLY A 44 27.43 9.93 -5.87
N ALA A 45 26.17 9.56 -5.57
CA ALA A 45 25.76 8.16 -5.48
C ALA A 45 25.87 7.39 -6.81
N LEU A 46 25.81 8.10 -7.93
CA LEU A 46 25.94 7.59 -9.30
C LEU A 46 27.17 8.18 -10.01
N THR A 47 27.83 7.37 -10.84
CA THR A 47 28.99 7.79 -11.64
C THR A 47 28.64 8.30 -13.03
N GLY A 48 27.47 7.93 -13.53
CA GLY A 48 26.98 8.31 -14.85
C GLY A 48 25.47 8.31 -14.89
N ASN A 49 24.93 8.74 -16.02
CA ASN A 49 23.49 8.75 -16.21
C ASN A 49 22.94 7.32 -16.20
N ARG A 50 21.86 7.12 -15.46
CA ARG A 50 21.12 5.87 -15.37
C ARG A 50 19.64 6.15 -15.51
N ASP A 51 18.94 5.29 -16.23
CA ASP A 51 17.49 5.30 -16.28
C ASP A 51 16.95 4.59 -15.04
N ILE A 52 16.51 5.38 -14.07
CA ILE A 52 16.00 4.90 -12.80
C ILE A 52 14.48 4.79 -12.89
N LYS A 53 13.92 3.65 -12.46
CA LYS A 53 12.48 3.45 -12.33
C LYS A 53 12.16 2.86 -10.95
N VAL A 54 11.13 3.39 -10.30
CA VAL A 54 10.52 2.80 -9.10
C VAL A 54 9.06 2.51 -9.43
N GLN A 55 8.62 1.29 -9.15
CA GLN A 55 7.29 0.79 -9.46
C GLN A 55 6.68 0.15 -8.21
N LEU A 56 5.37 0.26 -8.03
CA LEU A 56 4.67 -0.52 -7.02
C LEU A 56 4.74 -2.01 -7.34
N LEU A 57 4.89 -2.82 -6.31
CA LEU A 57 4.92 -4.27 -6.43
C LEU A 57 3.59 -4.82 -5.92
N GLY A 58 2.73 -5.25 -6.85
CA GLY A 58 1.44 -5.88 -6.54
C GLY A 58 1.55 -7.35 -6.12
N GLU A 59 2.76 -7.93 -6.19
CA GLU A 59 3.04 -9.28 -5.69
C GLU A 59 3.25 -9.23 -4.17
N GLU A 60 2.47 -10.03 -3.44
CA GLU A 60 2.64 -10.20 -2.00
C GLU A 60 3.88 -11.04 -1.68
N LEU A 61 4.45 -10.80 -0.51
CA LEU A 61 5.52 -11.66 0.01
C LEU A 61 4.94 -13.06 0.27
N PRO A 62 5.55 -14.16 -0.23
CA PRO A 62 5.02 -15.50 0.00
C PRO A 62 4.92 -15.83 1.50
N GLU A 63 3.87 -16.56 1.88
CA GLU A 63 3.52 -16.80 3.29
C GLU A 63 4.64 -17.52 4.05
N GLU A 64 5.42 -18.37 3.38
CA GLU A 64 6.57 -19.08 3.94
C GLU A 64 7.70 -18.16 4.46
N PHE A 65 7.76 -16.90 4.00
CA PHE A 65 8.72 -15.90 4.46
C PHE A 65 8.15 -14.96 5.54
N THR A 66 6.84 -15.03 5.80
CA THR A 66 6.15 -14.15 6.73
C THR A 66 5.94 -14.81 8.10
N SER A 67 6.18 -14.06 9.17
CA SER A 67 5.77 -14.47 10.51
C SER A 67 4.41 -13.86 10.91
N LYS A 68 3.67 -14.51 11.81
CA LYS A 68 2.36 -14.03 12.28
C LYS A 68 2.43 -12.71 13.05
N ASP A 69 3.60 -12.37 13.59
CA ASP A 69 3.85 -11.11 14.27
C ASP A 69 4.33 -10.00 13.31
N GLU A 70 4.42 -10.24 12.01
CA GLU A 70 4.90 -9.29 11.02
C GLU A 70 3.76 -8.70 10.19
N VAL A 71 3.70 -7.37 10.10
CA VAL A 71 2.61 -6.64 9.44
C VAL A 71 3.16 -5.81 8.27
N SER A 72 2.50 -5.87 7.12
CA SER A 72 2.72 -4.92 6.02
C SER A 72 1.83 -3.68 6.22
N LEU A 73 2.46 -2.51 6.20
CA LEU A 73 1.80 -1.23 6.49
C LEU A 73 2.09 -0.15 5.43
N CYS A 74 2.99 -0.43 4.49
CA CYS A 74 3.39 0.47 3.42
C CYS A 74 3.50 -0.30 2.09
N PRO A 75 3.49 0.40 0.94
CA PRO A 75 3.58 -0.26 -0.36
C PRO A 75 4.90 -1.03 -0.52
N SER A 76 4.82 -2.20 -1.14
CA SER A 76 6.00 -2.90 -1.65
C SER A 76 6.41 -2.27 -2.97
N VAL A 77 7.71 -2.26 -3.27
CA VAL A 77 8.23 -1.59 -4.46
C VAL A 77 9.25 -2.44 -5.19
N ARG A 78 9.36 -2.20 -6.49
CA ARG A 78 10.41 -2.71 -7.37
C ARG A 78 11.26 -1.56 -7.88
N CYS A 79 12.56 -1.64 -7.65
CA CYS A 79 13.52 -0.64 -8.11
C CYS A 79 14.32 -1.15 -9.31
N PHE A 80 14.50 -0.30 -10.33
CA PHE A 80 15.19 -0.64 -11.56
C PHE A 80 16.31 0.35 -11.90
N PRO A 81 17.40 -0.13 -12.54
CA PRO A 81 17.65 -1.53 -12.89
C PRO A 81 17.95 -2.40 -11.66
N SER A 82 17.42 -3.62 -11.62
CA SER A 82 17.68 -4.57 -10.53
C SER A 82 19.19 -4.81 -10.40
N GLY A 83 19.67 -4.92 -9.17
CA GLY A 83 21.09 -5.11 -8.87
C GLY A 83 21.97 -3.87 -8.99
N LEU A 84 21.40 -2.71 -9.38
CA LEU A 84 22.17 -1.46 -9.43
C LEU A 84 22.69 -1.09 -8.03
N THR A 85 24.01 -1.07 -7.88
CA THR A 85 24.69 -0.64 -6.65
C THR A 85 25.06 0.84 -6.70
N PHE A 86 24.79 1.56 -5.61
CA PHE A 86 25.15 2.96 -5.43
C PHE A 86 26.43 3.10 -4.60
N ARG A 87 27.19 4.17 -4.85
CA ARG A 87 28.37 4.51 -4.03
C ARG A 87 27.94 4.84 -2.60
N ASP A 88 26.93 5.70 -2.50
CA ASP A 88 26.28 6.10 -1.26
C ASP A 88 24.84 5.55 -1.24
N PRO A 89 24.33 5.10 -0.08
CA PRO A 89 22.95 4.64 0.03
C PRO A 89 21.95 5.69 -0.45
N VAL A 90 20.91 5.24 -1.15
CA VAL A 90 19.80 6.07 -1.59
C VAL A 90 18.64 5.93 -0.61
N GLN A 91 17.88 7.01 -0.43
CA GLN A 91 16.76 7.02 0.50
C GLN A 91 15.46 6.68 -0.23
N LEU A 92 14.78 5.64 0.23
CA LEU A 92 13.43 5.29 -0.18
C LEU A 92 12.46 5.65 0.94
N THR A 93 11.54 6.56 0.66
CA THR A 93 10.50 7.02 1.58
C THR A 93 9.15 6.44 1.16
N LEU A 94 8.45 5.86 2.13
CA LEU A 94 7.16 5.20 1.94
C LEU A 94 6.17 5.68 3.00
N THR A 95 5.01 6.19 2.57
CA THR A 95 3.91 6.46 3.50
C THR A 95 3.33 5.16 4.02
N HIS A 96 2.88 5.14 5.28
CA HIS A 96 2.26 3.95 5.87
C HIS A 96 0.93 4.28 6.54
N CYS A 97 0.12 3.24 6.77
CA CYS A 97 -1.20 3.33 7.37
C CYS A 97 -1.21 2.86 8.84
N ALA A 98 -0.17 3.16 9.61
CA ALA A 98 -0.03 2.64 10.98
C ALA A 98 -0.11 3.73 12.04
N GLU A 99 -0.67 3.40 13.20
CA GLU A 99 -0.43 4.10 14.46
C GLU A 99 0.74 3.39 15.15
N LEU A 100 1.94 3.95 14.99
CA LEU A 100 3.17 3.42 15.57
C LEU A 100 3.26 3.74 17.07
N THR A 101 3.92 2.88 17.84
CA THR A 101 4.19 3.17 19.26
C THR A 101 5.31 4.21 19.43
N GLU A 102 5.35 4.85 20.59
CA GLU A 102 6.43 5.83 20.89
C GLU A 102 7.82 5.17 20.92
N GLN A 103 7.92 3.88 21.27
CA GLN A 103 9.21 3.14 21.28
C GLN A 103 9.85 3.05 19.89
N ILE A 104 9.07 2.77 18.84
CA ILE A 104 9.62 2.71 17.48
C ILE A 104 9.92 4.11 16.94
N LEU A 105 9.14 5.12 17.35
CA LEU A 105 9.37 6.52 16.99
C LEU A 105 10.61 7.12 17.70
N SER A 106 10.96 6.63 18.89
CA SER A 106 12.20 6.99 19.60
C SER A 106 13.45 6.27 19.08
N GLY A 107 13.29 5.40 18.07
CA GLY A 107 14.40 4.69 17.42
C GLY A 107 14.75 3.34 18.04
N GLU A 108 13.94 2.81 18.96
CA GLU A 108 14.16 1.51 19.60
C GLU A 108 13.57 0.34 18.81
N GLY A 109 12.94 0.62 17.66
CA GLY A 109 12.33 -0.39 16.80
C GLY A 109 13.24 -0.90 15.69
N GLU A 110 12.79 -1.98 15.05
CA GLU A 110 13.43 -2.58 13.88
C GLU A 110 12.45 -2.69 12.71
N LEU A 111 12.98 -2.56 11.50
CA LEU A 111 12.25 -2.83 10.25
C LEU A 111 12.78 -4.10 9.63
N LEU A 112 11.88 -4.93 9.11
CA LEU A 112 12.25 -6.14 8.38
C LEU A 112 12.09 -5.87 6.89
N LEU A 113 13.22 -5.84 6.19
CA LEU A 113 13.29 -5.66 4.75
C LEU A 113 13.51 -7.02 4.09
N TYR A 114 12.59 -7.41 3.23
CA TYR A 114 12.72 -8.58 2.36
C TYR A 114 13.08 -8.09 0.98
N THR A 115 14.14 -8.65 0.40
CA THR A 115 14.61 -8.27 -0.93
C THR A 115 14.67 -9.47 -1.86
N ARG A 116 14.35 -9.23 -3.13
CA ARG A 116 14.58 -10.19 -4.21
C ARG A 116 15.26 -9.49 -5.37
N GLU A 117 16.44 -9.98 -5.74
CA GLU A 117 17.12 -9.55 -6.96
C GLU A 117 16.53 -10.32 -8.15
N ASP A 118 16.23 -9.61 -9.25
CA ASP A 118 15.65 -10.19 -10.47
C ASP A 118 16.73 -10.93 -11.30
N SER A 119 17.43 -11.89 -10.69
CA SER A 119 18.37 -12.77 -11.39
C SER A 119 17.57 -13.92 -12.03
N GLN A 120 17.06 -13.66 -13.24
CA GLN A 120 16.40 -14.64 -14.13
C GLN A 120 15.10 -15.23 -13.56
N ARG A 121 13.95 -14.62 -13.92
CA ARG A 121 12.61 -15.25 -13.81
C ARG A 121 12.62 -16.60 -14.52
N GLY A 122 12.86 -17.69 -13.79
CA GLY A 122 12.93 -19.04 -14.38
C GLY A 122 13.58 -20.12 -13.51
N SER A 123 14.33 -19.76 -12.46
CA SER A 123 14.77 -20.73 -11.45
C SER A 123 13.73 -20.80 -10.33
N GLY A 124 13.27 -22.00 -9.99
CA GLY A 124 12.22 -22.26 -9.00
C GLY A 124 12.56 -21.89 -7.55
N ASP A 125 13.74 -21.32 -7.28
CA ASP A 125 14.09 -20.78 -5.97
C ASP A 125 13.96 -19.25 -5.97
N GLN A 126 12.91 -18.76 -5.30
CA GLN A 126 12.81 -17.37 -4.88
C GLN A 126 13.86 -17.10 -3.80
N ASN A 127 15.05 -16.66 -4.22
CA ASN A 127 16.09 -16.17 -3.31
C ASN A 127 15.67 -14.84 -2.68
N ILE A 128 14.71 -14.91 -1.76
CA ILE A 128 14.27 -13.78 -0.95
C ILE A 128 15.20 -13.71 0.26
N THR A 129 15.87 -12.56 0.42
CA THR A 129 16.76 -12.30 1.55
C THR A 129 16.06 -11.41 2.56
N ARG A 130 16.04 -11.83 3.82
CA ARG A 130 15.53 -11.05 4.95
C ARG A 130 16.67 -10.30 5.62
N THR A 131 16.51 -8.99 5.77
CA THR A 131 17.46 -8.11 6.47
C THR A 131 16.74 -7.31 7.54
N LYS A 132 17.31 -7.29 8.74
CA LYS A 132 16.83 -6.41 9.82
C LYS A 132 17.53 -5.06 9.71
N LEU A 133 16.75 -4.00 9.55
CA LEU A 133 17.22 -2.62 9.60
C LEU A 133 16.89 -2.01 10.95
N VAL A 134 17.84 -1.26 11.49
CA VAL A 134 17.70 -0.41 12.68
C VAL A 134 18.23 0.97 12.33
N PRO A 135 17.83 2.05 13.05
CA PRO A 135 18.43 3.37 12.86
C PRO A 135 19.97 3.31 12.95
N PRO A 136 20.72 3.98 12.05
CA PRO A 136 20.25 4.93 11.02
C PRO A 136 19.88 4.28 9.66
N GLY A 137 19.92 2.95 9.52
CA GLY A 137 19.56 2.25 8.27
C GLY A 137 18.07 2.35 7.88
N CYS A 138 17.23 2.71 8.85
CA CYS A 138 15.84 3.11 8.65
C CYS A 138 15.45 4.20 9.66
N GLU A 139 14.46 5.01 9.32
CA GLU A 139 13.88 6.02 10.20
C GLU A 139 12.36 5.92 10.17
N PHE A 140 11.74 6.02 11.34
CA PHE A 140 10.29 5.94 11.51
C PHE A 140 9.73 7.33 11.81
N PHE A 141 8.67 7.70 11.10
CA PHE A 141 7.88 8.89 11.36
C PHE A 141 6.42 8.48 11.56
N ARG A 142 5.56 9.42 11.96
CA ARG A 142 4.14 9.13 12.20
C ARG A 142 3.35 8.76 10.94
N ASP A 143 3.82 9.20 9.78
CA ASP A 143 3.14 9.10 8.48
C ASP A 143 3.96 8.39 7.41
N ARG A 144 5.26 8.17 7.65
CA ARG A 144 6.20 7.62 6.67
C ARG A 144 7.34 6.87 7.32
N ILE A 145 8.01 6.06 6.52
CA ILE A 145 9.24 5.37 6.86
C ILE A 145 10.27 5.71 5.80
N ASN A 146 11.50 5.96 6.22
CA ASN A 146 12.65 6.02 5.33
C ASN A 146 13.48 4.75 5.50
N ILE A 147 13.91 4.17 4.39
CA ILE A 147 14.95 3.14 4.38
C ILE A 147 16.09 3.56 3.46
N TYR A 148 17.31 3.19 3.82
CA TYR A 148 18.50 3.53 3.07
C TYR A 148 19.05 2.28 2.40
N VAL A 149 18.96 2.23 1.07
CA VAL A 149 19.32 1.05 0.27
C VAL A 149 20.55 1.32 -0.58
N LYS A 150 21.49 0.37 -0.58
CA LYS A 150 22.73 0.48 -1.38
C LYS A 150 22.63 -0.23 -2.72
N GLN A 151 21.70 -1.17 -2.86
CA GLN A 151 21.47 -1.93 -4.08
C GLN A 151 19.97 -1.98 -4.37
N PHE A 152 19.60 -1.84 -5.63
CA PHE A 152 18.21 -1.98 -6.07
C PHE A 152 17.76 -3.43 -6.13
N ALA A 153 16.53 -3.67 -5.67
CA ALA A 153 15.85 -4.95 -5.66
C ALA A 153 14.32 -4.74 -5.65
N ASP A 154 13.58 -5.84 -5.73
CA ASP A 154 12.22 -5.89 -5.16
C ASP A 154 12.33 -5.76 -3.64
N CYS A 155 11.44 -4.99 -3.03
CA CYS A 155 11.45 -4.69 -1.60
C CYS A 155 10.05 -4.88 -1.02
N TRP A 156 9.93 -5.77 -0.04
CA TRP A 156 8.78 -5.84 0.87
C TRP A 156 9.21 -5.41 2.27
N ILE A 157 8.36 -4.66 2.94
CA ILE A 157 8.65 -4.09 4.25
C ILE A 157 7.65 -4.60 5.26
N ARG A 158 8.17 -5.10 6.37
CA ARG A 158 7.38 -5.60 7.50
C ARG A 158 7.83 -4.93 8.80
N ILE A 159 6.88 -4.73 9.69
CA ILE A 159 7.10 -4.22 11.05
C ILE A 159 6.47 -5.21 12.02
N LYS A 160 7.12 -5.45 13.16
CA LYS A 160 6.55 -6.33 14.18
C LYS A 160 5.33 -5.69 14.83
N SER A 161 4.32 -6.52 15.11
CA SER A 161 3.02 -6.13 15.63
C SER A 161 3.09 -5.43 17.00
N ASN A 162 4.08 -5.73 17.82
CA ASN A 162 4.30 -5.08 19.12
C ASN A 162 4.67 -3.59 19.01
N PHE A 163 5.10 -3.12 17.83
CA PHE A 163 5.40 -1.71 17.56
C PHE A 163 4.23 -0.95 16.91
N ILE A 164 3.05 -1.57 16.84
CA ILE A 164 1.88 -1.03 16.16
C ILE A 164 0.69 -1.02 17.13
N HIS A 165 0.16 0.16 17.45
CA HIS A 165 -1.09 0.28 18.22
C HIS A 165 -2.33 -0.04 17.39
N GLY A 166 -2.30 0.27 16.10
CA GLY A 166 -3.38 -0.02 15.19
C GLY A 166 -3.05 0.32 13.73
N LYS A 167 -3.94 -0.08 12.84
CA LYS A 167 -3.89 0.19 11.41
C LYS A 167 -5.00 1.17 11.04
N LYS A 168 -4.65 2.23 10.33
CA LYS A 168 -5.58 3.20 9.74
C LYS A 168 -6.16 2.59 8.47
N VAL A 169 -7.48 2.50 8.42
CA VAL A 169 -8.22 1.84 7.35
C VAL A 169 -9.31 2.80 6.86
N GLY A 170 -9.44 2.94 5.55
CA GLY A 170 -10.58 3.62 4.94
C GLY A 170 -11.71 2.64 4.60
N CYS A 171 -12.97 3.07 4.72
CA CYS A 171 -14.10 2.45 4.00
C CYS A 171 -14.77 3.48 3.10
N LEU A 172 -14.94 3.08 1.85
CA LEU A 172 -15.69 3.82 0.83
C LEU A 172 -16.92 3.01 0.43
N PRO A 173 -18.13 3.44 0.81
CA PRO A 173 -19.36 2.85 0.28
C PRO A 173 -19.64 3.37 -1.13
N PHE A 174 -20.25 2.52 -1.95
CA PHE A 174 -20.63 2.77 -3.33
C PHE A 174 -22.02 2.20 -3.61
N VAL A 175 -22.81 2.93 -4.38
CA VAL A 175 -24.12 2.50 -4.88
C VAL A 175 -24.15 2.55 -6.41
N PRO A 176 -24.92 1.68 -7.07
CA PRO A 176 -25.09 1.76 -8.52
C PRO A 176 -25.58 3.15 -8.96
N ILE A 177 -25.05 3.64 -10.07
CA ILE A 177 -25.58 4.83 -10.75
C ILE A 177 -27.00 4.53 -11.25
N GLU A 178 -27.16 3.38 -11.89
CA GLU A 178 -28.46 2.85 -12.33
C GLU A 178 -28.91 1.71 -11.41
N MET A 179 -30.10 1.85 -10.83
CA MET A 179 -30.65 0.83 -9.95
C MET A 179 -31.06 -0.42 -10.74
N PRO A 180 -30.73 -1.64 -10.27
CA PRO A 180 -31.15 -2.87 -10.91
C PRO A 180 -32.69 -2.94 -11.02
N ARG A 181 -33.18 -3.45 -12.16
CA ARG A 181 -34.63 -3.66 -12.40
C ARG A 181 -35.30 -4.53 -11.33
N THR A 182 -34.53 -5.40 -10.67
CA THR A 182 -34.96 -6.26 -9.57
C THR A 182 -35.31 -5.50 -8.29
N ARG A 183 -35.00 -4.19 -8.21
CA ARG A 183 -35.20 -3.31 -7.03
C ARG A 183 -34.53 -3.82 -5.74
N ARG A 184 -33.58 -4.76 -5.83
CA ARG A 184 -32.75 -5.16 -4.70
C ARG A 184 -31.66 -4.10 -4.49
N PRO A 185 -31.55 -3.50 -3.30
CA PRO A 185 -30.47 -2.56 -3.00
C PRO A 185 -29.11 -3.26 -3.11
N ILE A 186 -28.16 -2.66 -3.83
CA ILE A 186 -26.77 -3.11 -3.88
C ILE A 186 -25.91 -2.03 -3.26
N VAL A 187 -25.06 -2.42 -2.34
CA VAL A 187 -24.01 -1.58 -1.75
C VAL A 187 -22.70 -2.34 -1.87
N ARG A 188 -21.67 -1.68 -2.39
CA ARG A 188 -20.27 -2.14 -2.29
C ARG A 188 -19.59 -1.27 -1.23
N CYS A 189 -18.88 -1.82 -0.26
CA CYS A 189 -17.90 -1.05 0.52
C CYS A 189 -16.52 -1.60 0.18
N SER A 190 -15.63 -0.71 -0.22
CA SER A 190 -14.21 -0.99 -0.35
C SER A 190 -13.54 -0.65 0.99
N ILE A 191 -12.89 -1.64 1.59
CA ILE A 191 -12.08 -1.47 2.80
C ILE A 191 -10.62 -1.55 2.38
N TYR A 192 -9.84 -0.56 2.74
CA TYR A 192 -8.48 -0.41 2.22
C TYR A 192 -7.55 0.23 3.24
N ASP A 193 -6.26 -0.03 3.08
CA ASP A 193 -5.21 0.61 3.85
C ASP A 193 -5.21 2.11 3.55
N LEU A 194 -5.30 2.93 4.60
CA LEU A 194 -5.38 4.37 4.46
C LEU A 194 -3.99 4.94 4.13
N THR A 195 -3.60 4.81 2.86
CA THR A 195 -2.37 5.36 2.27
C THR A 195 -2.70 6.30 1.13
N GLU A 196 -1.74 7.16 0.76
CA GLU A 196 -1.92 8.18 -0.28
C GLU A 196 -2.43 7.58 -1.60
N GLY A 197 -3.48 8.17 -2.17
CA GLY A 197 -4.03 7.85 -3.49
C GLY A 197 -4.90 6.59 -3.59
N HIS A 198 -5.04 5.82 -2.51
CA HIS A 198 -5.89 4.63 -2.53
C HIS A 198 -7.36 4.96 -2.75
N SER A 199 -7.89 5.99 -2.09
CA SER A 199 -9.31 6.37 -2.21
C SER A 199 -9.65 6.85 -3.61
N GLU A 200 -8.79 7.68 -4.22
CA GLU A 200 -8.97 8.17 -5.58
C GLU A 200 -8.91 7.04 -6.60
N ARG A 201 -8.00 6.06 -6.42
CA ARG A 201 -7.90 4.89 -7.28
C ARG A 201 -9.16 4.03 -7.21
N ILE A 202 -9.61 3.72 -5.99
CA ILE A 202 -10.84 2.95 -5.76
C ILE A 202 -12.04 3.67 -6.37
N GLN A 203 -12.17 4.98 -6.14
CA GLN A 203 -13.25 5.77 -6.71
C GLN A 203 -13.25 5.76 -8.24
N LYS A 204 -12.07 5.90 -8.87
CA LYS A 204 -11.93 5.82 -10.32
C LYS A 204 -12.34 4.44 -10.85
N GLU A 205 -11.89 3.37 -10.21
CA GLU A 205 -12.25 2.00 -10.58
C GLU A 205 -13.76 1.74 -10.45
N GLU A 206 -14.37 2.06 -9.31
CA GLU A 206 -15.82 1.87 -9.09
C GLU A 206 -16.68 2.73 -10.04
N THR A 207 -16.22 3.94 -10.38
CA THR A 207 -16.90 4.78 -11.38
C THR A 207 -16.93 4.11 -12.76
N LEU A 208 -15.83 3.46 -13.17
CA LEU A 208 -15.79 2.71 -14.42
C LEU A 208 -16.77 1.53 -14.44
N TYR A 209 -17.07 0.95 -13.27
CA TYR A 209 -18.06 -0.12 -13.12
C TYR A 209 -19.50 0.39 -12.93
N GLY A 210 -19.75 1.69 -13.10
CA GLY A 210 -21.08 2.26 -13.00
C GLY A 210 -21.57 2.45 -11.55
N PHE A 211 -20.65 2.61 -10.60
CA PHE A 211 -20.95 2.93 -9.21
C PHE A 211 -20.58 4.37 -8.88
N ARG A 212 -21.27 4.94 -7.88
CA ARG A 212 -20.97 6.27 -7.35
C ARG A 212 -20.87 6.24 -5.83
N LYS A 213 -19.99 7.09 -5.31
CA LYS A 213 -19.87 7.35 -3.87
C LYS A 213 -21.13 8.11 -3.40
N PRO A 214 -21.94 7.58 -2.47
CA PRO A 214 -23.17 8.22 -2.03
C PRO A 214 -22.92 9.34 -0.99
N MET A 215 -21.73 9.37 -0.38
CA MET A 215 -21.32 10.34 0.63
C MET A 215 -20.06 11.09 0.18
N THR A 216 -19.92 12.35 0.59
CA THR A 216 -18.72 13.13 0.31
C THR A 216 -17.56 12.77 1.24
N GLN A 217 -17.86 12.50 2.52
CA GLN A 217 -16.87 12.19 3.54
C GLN A 217 -16.42 10.73 3.50
N GLU A 218 -15.12 10.50 3.66
CA GLU A 218 -14.52 9.18 3.81
C GLU A 218 -14.63 8.71 5.26
N CYS A 219 -14.95 7.43 5.44
CA CYS A 219 -14.93 6.82 6.75
C CYS A 219 -13.52 6.31 7.02
N GLU A 220 -12.83 6.95 7.96
CA GLU A 220 -11.52 6.51 8.45
C GLU A 220 -11.70 5.81 9.79
N LEU A 221 -11.07 4.64 9.92
CA LEU A 221 -11.16 3.78 11.10
C LEU A 221 -9.75 3.44 11.57
N LEU A 222 -9.55 3.46 12.88
CA LEU A 222 -8.37 2.87 13.50
C LEU A 222 -8.72 1.45 13.95
N VAL A 223 -8.14 0.46 13.28
CA VAL A 223 -8.34 -0.96 13.59
C VAL A 223 -7.21 -1.41 14.51
N ARG A 224 -7.56 -1.83 15.73
CA ARG A 224 -6.63 -2.42 16.69
C ARG A 224 -6.79 -3.93 16.66
N SER A 225 -5.70 -4.68 16.83
CA SER A 225 -5.79 -6.13 16.90
C SER A 225 -6.49 -6.54 18.20
N THR A 226 -7.72 -7.03 18.08
CA THR A 226 -8.53 -7.55 19.19
C THR A 226 -8.72 -9.07 19.10
N GLY A 227 -8.17 -9.72 18.07
CA GLY A 227 -8.39 -11.14 17.78
C GLY A 227 -9.80 -11.47 17.31
N THR A 228 -10.56 -10.48 16.82
CA THR A 228 -11.94 -10.65 16.35
C THR A 228 -12.08 -10.21 14.89
N ASP A 229 -12.97 -10.86 14.16
CA ASP A 229 -13.26 -10.51 12.77
C ASP A 229 -13.97 -9.16 12.63
N LEU A 230 -13.79 -8.53 11.46
CA LEU A 230 -14.51 -7.32 11.13
C LEU A 230 -15.99 -7.63 10.83
N GLN A 231 -16.91 -6.99 11.56
CA GLN A 231 -18.35 -7.13 11.34
C GLN A 231 -18.93 -5.92 10.60
N ILE A 232 -19.52 -6.14 9.42
CA ILE A 232 -20.26 -5.11 8.67
C ILE A 232 -21.75 -5.34 8.86
N VAL A 233 -22.45 -4.35 9.44
CA VAL A 233 -23.89 -4.43 9.71
C VAL A 233 -24.63 -3.29 9.02
N ILE A 234 -25.57 -3.64 8.14
CA ILE A 234 -26.48 -2.67 7.51
C ILE A 234 -27.73 -2.56 8.39
N LYS A 235 -27.96 -1.37 8.96
CA LYS A 235 -29.15 -1.09 9.78
C LYS A 235 -30.05 -0.08 9.07
N ASP A 236 -31.33 -0.41 8.95
CA ASP A 236 -32.34 0.55 8.48
C ASP A 236 -32.66 1.56 9.59
N LYS A 237 -32.63 2.86 9.28
CA LYS A 237 -33.18 3.87 10.20
C LYS A 237 -34.68 3.86 9.97
N LYS A 238 -35.45 3.37 10.96
CA LYS A 238 -36.92 3.37 10.97
C LYS A 238 -37.50 4.54 10.17
N ARG A 239 -38.25 4.20 9.12
CA ARG A 239 -39.04 5.08 8.26
C ARG A 239 -39.66 6.21 9.10
N ARG A 240 -39.26 7.47 8.89
CA ARG A 240 -40.06 8.60 9.40
C ARG A 240 -41.43 8.48 8.76
N GLU A 241 -42.44 8.14 9.55
CA GLU A 241 -43.83 8.15 9.10
C GLU A 241 -44.17 9.56 8.62
N PHE A 242 -44.23 9.75 7.30
CA PHE A 242 -44.93 10.89 6.74
C PHE A 242 -46.41 10.66 7.04
N LYS A 243 -46.90 11.21 8.15
CA LYS A 243 -48.34 11.34 8.39
C LYS A 243 -48.93 12.08 7.19
N LYS A 244 -49.70 11.37 6.35
CA LYS A 244 -50.59 12.01 5.38
C LYS A 244 -51.49 12.95 6.18
N LYS A 245 -51.48 14.24 5.84
CA LYS A 245 -52.53 15.16 6.29
C LYS A 245 -53.85 14.66 5.70
N PRO A 246 -54.91 14.47 6.50
CA PRO A 246 -56.23 14.16 5.97
C PRO A 246 -56.73 15.33 5.13
N SER A 247 -57.36 14.97 4.02
CA SER A 247 -58.10 15.81 3.07
C SER A 247 -59.30 16.49 3.71
#